data_AF-A0A436QKZ6-F1
#
_entry.id   AF-A0A436QKZ6-F1
#
_cell.length_a   1.000
_cell.length_b   1.000
_cell.length_c   1.000
_cell.angle_alpha   90.00
_cell.angle_beta   90.00
_cell.angle_gamma   90.00
#
_symmetry.space_group_name_H-M   'P 1'
#
loop_
_entity.id
_entity.type
_entity.pdbx_description
1 polymer ?
#
loop_
_entity_poly.entity_id
_entity_poly.type
_entity_poly.pdbx_seq_one_letter_code
_entity_poly.pdbx_strand_id
1 'polypeptide(L)' 'YMSTLWHDGRIVGETTSGGWGHRVGKSIALGMLRTDLTEPGTAVEVEIFGDRFKAVVQKDEPLWDPKNERLRA' A
#
# COMPACT_ATOMS: atom_id res chain seq x y z
N TYR A 1 5.25 -16.10 -2.28
CA TYR A 1 5.13 -15.56 -0.92
C TYR A 1 4.16 -14.41 -1.01
N MET A 2 3.18 -14.37 -0.11
CA MET A 2 2.19 -13.29 -0.06
C MET A 2 2.39 -12.61 1.29
N SER A 3 2.68 -11.31 1.25
CA SER A 3 2.94 -10.50 2.43
C SER A 3 1.66 -10.24 3.18
N THR A 4 1.67 -10.48 4.48
CA THR A 4 0.55 -10.16 5.38
C THR A 4 0.61 -8.69 5.78
N LEU A 5 -0.56 -8.07 5.90
CA LEU A 5 -0.72 -6.71 6.42
C LEU A 5 -1.06 -6.80 7.91
N TRP A 6 -0.36 -6.02 8.72
CA TRP A 6 -0.49 -6.02 10.17
C TRP A 6 -0.93 -4.66 10.70
N HIS A 7 -1.74 -4.68 11.76
CA HIS A 7 -2.10 -3.53 12.56
C HIS A 7 -2.30 -3.99 14.01
N ASP A 8 -1.70 -3.29 14.97
CA ASP A 8 -1.72 -3.62 16.40
C ASP A 8 -1.42 -5.10 16.71
N GLY A 9 -0.39 -5.64 16.05
CA GLY A 9 0.05 -7.03 16.26
C GLY A 9 -0.92 -8.09 15.75
N ARG A 10 -1.89 -7.74 14.90
CA ARG A 10 -2.81 -8.69 14.24
C ARG A 10 -2.70 -8.61 12.73
N ILE A 11 -2.87 -9.74 12.06
CA ILE A 11 -3.04 -9.79 10.61
C ILE A 11 -4.43 -9.23 10.27
N VAL A 12 -4.47 -8.25 9.38
CA VAL A 12 -5.68 -7.50 8.99
C VAL A 12 -5.89 -7.46 7.47
N GLY A 13 -5.03 -8.16 6.72
CA GLY A 13 -5.08 -8.18 5.27
C GLY A 13 -3.87 -8.85 4.66
N GLU A 14 -3.79 -8.71 3.34
CA GLU A 14 -2.74 -9.31 2.53
C GLU A 14 -2.46 -8.49 1.27
N THR A 15 -1.19 -8.49 0.84
CA THR A 15 -0.81 -7.87 -0.43
C THR A 15 -1.21 -8.77 -1.61
N THR A 16 -1.75 -8.17 -2.65
CA THR A 16 -2.08 -8.85 -3.92
C THR A 16 -1.07 -8.54 -5.02
N SER A 17 -0.42 -7.39 -4.97
CA SER A 17 0.61 -6.96 -5.93
C SER A 17 1.60 -6.03 -5.26
N GLY A 18 2.82 -5.95 -5.77
CA GLY A 18 3.82 -5.03 -5.25
C GLY A 18 4.95 -4.76 -6.24
N GLY A 19 5.61 -3.62 -6.08
CA GLY A 19 6.73 -3.22 -6.93
C GLY A 19 7.35 -1.89 -6.50
N TRP A 20 8.46 -1.53 -7.14
CA TRP A 20 9.10 -0.24 -6.93
C TRP A 20 8.46 0.82 -7.84
N GLY A 21 7.85 1.83 -7.23
CA GLY A 21 7.31 2.98 -7.94
C GLY A 21 8.41 3.97 -8.32
N HIS A 22 9.05 3.79 -9.47
CA HIS A 22 10.15 4.65 -9.92
C HIS A 22 9.81 6.16 -9.94
N ARG A 23 8.55 6.50 -10.25
CA ARG A 23 8.09 7.90 -10.27
C ARG A 23 7.82 8.51 -8.89
N VAL A 24 7.61 7.67 -7.88
CA VAL A 24 7.38 8.11 -6.49
C VAL A 24 8.55 7.81 -5.55
N GLY A 25 9.55 7.05 -6.03
CA GLY A 25 10.76 6.70 -5.29
C GLY A 25 10.52 5.81 -4.07
N LYS A 26 9.49 4.96 -4.10
CA LYS A 26 9.06 4.12 -2.97
C LYS A 26 8.58 2.75 -3.42
N SER A 27 8.67 1.77 -2.53
CA SER A 27 7.94 0.50 -2.66
C SER A 27 6.44 0.77 -2.53
N ILE A 28 5.66 0.15 -3.41
CA ILE A 28 4.20 0.22 -3.44
C ILE A 28 3.66 -1.20 -3.37
N ALA A 29 2.56 -1.38 -2.65
CA ALA A 29 1.78 -2.59 -2.68
C ALA A 29 0.29 -2.26 -2.86
N LEU A 30 -0.42 -3.14 -3.57
CA LEU A 30 -1.87 -3.25 -3.50
C LEU A 30 -2.21 -4.41 -2.57
N GLY A 31 -3.30 -4.29 -1.82
CA GLY A 31 -3.70 -5.32 -0.88
C GLY A 31 -5.17 -5.22 -0.49
N MET A 32 -5.70 -6.35 -0.05
CA MET A 32 -7.00 -6.42 0.61
C MET A 32 -6.79 -6.11 2.09
N LEU A 33 -7.57 -5.20 2.64
CA LEU A 33 -7.44 -4.72 4.02
C LEU A 33 -8.81 -4.70 4.68
N ARG A 34 -8.84 -4.96 5.99
CA ARG A 34 -10.05 -4.80 6.81
C ARG A 34 -10.59 -3.37 6.66
N THR A 35 -11.90 -3.23 6.48
CA THR A 35 -12.55 -1.99 6.04
C THR A 35 -12.43 -0.82 7.02
N ASP A 36 -12.25 -1.08 8.31
CA ASP A 36 -12.01 -0.04 9.34
C ASP A 36 -10.60 0.57 9.25
N LEU A 37 -9.70 0.00 8.43
CA LEU A 37 -8.33 0.44 8.27
C LEU A 37 -8.05 1.01 6.87
N THR A 38 -9.05 1.14 6.00
CA THR A 38 -8.87 1.62 4.62
C THR A 38 -8.83 3.14 4.47
N GLU A 39 -8.97 3.88 5.57
CA GLU A 39 -8.90 5.35 5.53
C GLU A 39 -7.49 5.83 5.12
N PRO A 40 -7.36 6.77 4.17
CA PRO A 40 -6.06 7.30 3.77
C PRO A 40 -5.30 7.92 4.95
N GLY A 41 -4.01 7.60 5.06
CA GLY A 41 -3.18 7.99 6.20
C GLY A 41 -3.11 6.96 7.32
N THR A 42 -3.95 5.91 7.29
CA THR A 42 -3.87 4.80 8.25
C THR A 42 -2.51 4.11 8.17
N ALA A 43 -1.84 3.99 9.32
CA ALA A 43 -0.58 3.28 9.44
C ALA A 43 -0.80 1.78 9.60
N VAL A 44 -0.10 0.99 8.80
CA VAL A 44 -0.08 -0.47 8.85
C VAL A 44 1.37 -0.95 8.70
N GLU A 45 1.61 -2.24 8.89
CA GLU A 45 2.89 -2.86 8.58
C GLU A 45 2.72 -3.92 7.50
N VAL A 46 3.71 -4.06 6.63
CA VAL A 46 3.81 -5.14 5.65
C VAL A 46 4.89 -6.09 6.11
N GLU A 47 4.56 -7.37 6.26
CA GLU A 47 5.55 -8.40 6.56
C GLU A 47 6.24 -8.88 5.28
N ILE A 48 7.56 -8.81 5.24
CA ILE A 48 8.38 -9.26 4.12
C ILE A 48 9.47 -10.16 4.66
N PHE A 49 9.33 -11.47 4.44
CA PHE A 49 10.30 -12.50 4.87
C PHE A 49 10.66 -12.46 6.38
N GLY A 50 9.67 -12.16 7.22
CA GLY A 50 9.82 -12.14 8.69
C GLY A 50 10.07 -10.75 9.28
N ASP A 51 10.49 -9.78 8.46
CA ASP A 51 10.64 -8.39 8.88
C ASP A 51 9.36 -7.59 8.62
N ARG A 52 9.06 -6.63 9.49
CA ARG A 52 7.89 -5.74 9.35
C ARG A 52 8.32 -4.34 8.94
N PHE A 53 7.70 -3.83 7.89
CA PHE A 53 7.97 -2.50 7.33
C PHE A 53 6.72 -1.63 7.44
N LYS A 54 6.88 -0.41 7.97
CA LYS A 54 5.77 0.55 8.05
C LYS A 54 5.30 0.94 6.66
N ALA A 55 3.98 0.94 6.48
CA ALA A 55 3.30 1.43 5.30
C ALA A 55 2.14 2.35 5.70
N VAL A 56 1.67 3.14 4.74
CA VAL A 56 0.59 4.10 4.93
C VAL A 56 -0.42 3.88 3.83
N VAL A 57 -1.68 3.65 4.21
CA VAL A 57 -2.80 3.55 3.27
C VAL A 57 -2.90 4.84 2.48
N GLN A 58 -2.89 4.72 1.15
CA GLN A 58 -2.94 5.86 0.24
C GLN A 58 -4.40 6.16 -0.12
N LYS A 59 -4.64 7.36 -0.68
CA LYS A 59 -5.93 7.68 -1.28
C LYS A 59 -6.24 6.73 -2.43
N ASP A 60 -7.52 6.52 -2.68
CA ASP A 60 -8.00 5.74 -3.83
C ASP A 60 -7.85 6.54 -5.13
N GLU A 61 -6.60 6.72 -5.54
CA GLU A 61 -6.18 7.43 -6.75
C GLU A 61 -4.78 6.95 -7.18
N PRO A 62 -4.38 7.18 -8.45
CA PRO A 62 -3.00 6.94 -8.87
C PRO A 62 -2.00 7.74 -8.04
N LEU A 63 -0.95 7.09 -7.55
CA LEU A 63 0.13 7.75 -6.79
C LEU A 63 0.94 8.76 -7.63
N TRP A 64 0.78 8.75 -8.94
CA TRP A 64 1.41 9.68 -9.86
C TRP A 64 0.45 10.07 -10.98
N ASP A 65 0.42 11.36 -11.31
CA ASP A 65 -0.51 11.96 -12.27
C ASP A 65 -1.99 11.56 -12.05
N PRO A 66 -2.56 11.80 -10.85
CA PRO A 66 -3.94 11.41 -10.55
C PRO A 66 -4.98 12.13 -11.43
N LYS A 67 -4.64 13.30 -11.95
CA LYS A 67 -5.49 14.08 -12.87
C LYS A 67 -5.34 13.67 -14.33
N ASN A 68 -4.41 12.77 -14.63
CA ASN A 68 -4.12 12.28 -15.96
C ASN A 68 -3.74 13.40 -16.96
N GLU A 69 -3.08 14.46 -16.47
CA GLU A 69 -2.75 15.66 -17.25
C GLU A 69 -1.76 15.34 -18.38
N ARG A 70 -0.92 14.31 -18.21
CA ARG A 70 0.13 14.00 -19.19
C ARG A 70 -0.32 13.11 -20.34
N LEU A 71 -1.40 12.34 -20.17
CA LEU A 71 -1.99 11.55 -21.25
C LEU A 71 -3.04 12.34 -22.04
N ARG A 72 -3.60 13.41 -21.47
CA ARG A 72 -4.67 14.20 -22.09
C ARG A 72 -4.18 15.38 -22.94
N ALA A 73 -2.88 15.70 -22.89
CA ALA A 73 -2.25 16.80 -23.61
C ALA A 73 -2.07 16.51 -25.11
#